data_AF-A0A7V9M4X9-F1
#
_entry.id   AF-A0A7V9M4X9-F1
#
_cell.length_a   1.000
_cell.length_b   1.000
_cell.length_c   1.000
_cell.angle_alpha   90.00
_cell.angle_beta   90.00
_cell.angle_gamma   90.00
#
_symmetry.space_group_name_H-M   'P 1'
#
loop_
_entity.id
_entity.type
_entity.pdbx_description
1 polymer ?
#
loop_
_entity_poly.entity_id
_entity_poly.type
_entity_poly.pdbx_seq_one_letter_code
_entity_poly.pdbx_strand_id
1 'polypeptide(L)' 'MPEATWSQLGIDSLHLVELADIASGDYGVQVQGQDLEELGSVGAAIDLIWSQAQ' A
#
# COMPACT_ATOMS: atom_id res chain seq x y z
N MET A 1 -7.66 3.95 11.09
CA MET A 1 -7.22 2.74 11.81
C MET A 1 -5.86 2.33 11.24
N PRO A 2 -4.75 2.94 11.69
CA PRO A 2 -3.43 2.65 11.14
C PRO A 2 -3.05 1.17 11.32
N GLU A 3 -3.50 0.58 12.41
CA GLU A 3 -3.24 -0.82 12.78
C GLU A 3 -4.10 -1.84 12.01
N ALA A 4 -5.05 -1.41 11.16
CA ALA A 4 -5.93 -2.33 10.45
C ALA A 4 -5.14 -3.14 9.41
N THR A 5 -5.38 -4.44 9.37
CA THR A 5 -4.76 -5.35 8.40
C THR A 5 -5.58 -5.44 7.11
N TRP A 6 -4.98 -5.90 6.02
CA TRP A 6 -5.67 -6.09 4.73
C TRP A 6 -6.89 -7.00 4.86
N SER A 7 -6.74 -8.12 5.56
CA SER A 7 -7.82 -9.09 5.77
C SER A 7 -9.01 -8.50 6.54
N GLN A 8 -8.76 -7.65 7.55
CA GLN A 8 -9.84 -6.98 8.30
C GLN A 8 -10.64 -6.02 7.43
N LEU A 9 -10.02 -5.49 6.38
CA LEU A 9 -10.64 -4.58 5.43
C LEU A 9 -11.23 -5.29 4.20
N GLY A 10 -11.06 -6.61 4.09
CA GLY A 10 -11.48 -7.38 2.92
C GLY A 10 -10.65 -7.06 1.67
N ILE A 11 -9.42 -6.58 1.85
CA ILE A 11 -8.47 -6.27 0.78
C ILE A 11 -7.73 -7.55 0.40
N ASP A 12 -7.62 -7.81 -0.89
CA ASP A 12 -6.88 -8.93 -1.48
C ASP A 12 -5.72 -8.43 -2.37
N SER A 13 -4.98 -9.36 -2.98
CA SER A 13 -3.80 -9.03 -3.78
C SER A 13 -4.11 -8.18 -5.02
N LEU A 14 -5.31 -8.27 -5.60
CA LEU A 14 -5.70 -7.42 -6.74
C LEU A 14 -5.81 -5.96 -6.30
N HIS A 15 -6.44 -5.71 -5.15
CA HIS A 15 -6.54 -4.37 -4.59
C HIS A 15 -5.16 -3.78 -4.24
N LEU A 16 -4.19 -4.59 -3.82
CA LEU A 16 -2.84 -4.12 -3.53
C LEU A 16 -2.05 -3.76 -4.80
N VAL A 17 -2.30 -4.46 -5.91
CA VAL A 17 -1.78 -4.06 -7.23
C VAL A 17 -2.37 -2.71 -7.64
N GLU A 18 -3.68 -2.51 -7.49
CA GLU A 18 -4.33 -1.24 -7.79
C GLU A 18 -3.82 -0.09 -6.91
N LEU A 19 -3.58 -0.35 -5.62
CA LEU A 19 -2.98 0.63 -4.70
C LEU A 19 -1.57 1.04 -5.13
N ALA A 20 -0.76 0.08 -5.58
CA ALA A 20 0.58 0.34 -6.11
C ALA A 20 0.53 1.19 -7.40
N ASP A 21 -0.39 0.89 -8.31
CA ASP A 21 -0.60 1.67 -9.53
C ASP A 21 -1.02 3.12 -9.21
N ILE A 22 -1.92 3.30 -8.24
CA ILE A 22 -2.33 4.64 -7.75
C ILE A 22 -1.13 5.37 -7.11
N ALA A 23 -0.36 4.69 -6.26
CA ALA A 23 0.81 5.29 -5.60
C ALA A 23 1.85 5.80 -6.61
N SER A 24 2.06 5.04 -7.69
CA SER A 24 2.93 5.41 -8.80
C SER A 24 2.39 6.59 -9.61
N GLY A 25 1.12 6.55 -9.99
CA GLY A 25 0.49 7.60 -10.79
C GLY A 25 0.34 8.93 -10.06
N ASP A 26 -0.09 8.89 -8.80
CA ASP A 26 -0.48 10.09 -8.05
C ASP A 26 0.68 10.70 -7.25
N TYR A 27 1.63 9.86 -6.79
CA TYR A 27 2.71 10.30 -5.88
C TYR A 27 4.12 10.01 -6.42
N GLY A 28 4.24 9.45 -7.63
CA GLY A 28 5.54 9.14 -8.25
C GLY A 28 6.33 8.04 -7.54
N VAL A 29 5.67 7.22 -6.72
CA VAL A 29 6.31 6.16 -5.92
C VAL A 29 6.44 4.87 -6.72
N GLN A 30 7.61 4.24 -6.70
CA GLN A 30 7.81 2.92 -7.29
C GLN A 30 7.69 1.83 -6.23
N VAL A 31 6.48 1.31 -6.05
CA VAL A 31 6.14 0.19 -5.17
C VAL A 31 5.38 -0.88 -5.96
N GLN A 32 5.54 -2.14 -5.60
CA GLN A 32 4.76 -3.25 -6.19
C GLN A 32 3.71 -3.74 -5.19
N GLY A 33 2.64 -4.36 -5.70
CA GLY A 33 1.59 -4.95 -4.84
C GLY A 33 2.14 -5.97 -3.84
N GLN A 34 3.18 -6.73 -4.20
CA GLN A 34 3.84 -7.67 -3.28
C GLN A 34 4.49 -6.94 -2.09
N ASP A 35 5.11 -5.78 -2.32
CA ASP A 35 5.79 -5.02 -1.28
C ASP A 35 4.78 -4.54 -0.23
N LEU A 36 3.54 -4.25 -0.67
CA LEU A 36 2.42 -3.87 0.18
C LEU A 36 1.79 -5.08 0.89
N GLU A 37 1.77 -6.25 0.24
CA GLU A 37 1.26 -7.50 0.83
C GLU A 37 2.11 -7.97 2.01
N GLU A 38 3.43 -7.75 1.94
CA GLU A 38 4.35 -8.02 3.05
C GLU A 38 4.14 -7.08 4.25
N LEU A 39 3.42 -5.96 4.07
CA LEU A 39 3.11 -5.03 5.16
C LEU A 39 1.92 -5.53 5.99
N GLY A 40 2.06 -5.43 7.30
CA GLY A 40 1.04 -5.92 8.23
C GLY A 40 -0.16 -4.98 8.43
N SER A 41 -0.09 -3.72 7.98
CA SER A 41 -1.14 -2.73 8.27
C SER A 41 -1.18 -1.56 7.29
N VAL A 42 -2.33 -0.86 7.28
CA VAL A 42 -2.54 0.38 6.52
C VAL A 42 -1.51 1.45 6.88
N GLY A 43 -1.16 1.59 8.16
CA GLY A 43 -0.19 2.57 8.63
C GLY A 43 1.19 2.34 8.03
N ALA A 44 1.65 1.07 8.00
CA ALA A 44 2.92 0.72 7.40
C ALA A 44 2.96 1.04 5.89
N ALA A 45 1.85 0.83 5.17
CA ALA A 45 1.76 1.20 3.76
C ALA A 45 1.80 2.71 3.54
N ILE A 46 1.12 3.49 4.38
CA ILE A 46 1.19 4.96 4.33
C ILE A 46 2.63 5.43 4.58
N ASP A 47 3.30 4.92 5.61
CA ASP A 47 4.67 5.30 5.94
C ASP A 47 5.63 4.96 4.79
N LEU A 48 5.46 3.79 4.15
CA LEU A 48 6.25 3.39 3.00
C LEU A 48 6.06 4.35 1.81
N ILE A 49 4.81 4.60 1.42
CA ILE A 49 4.49 5.48 0.29
C ILE A 49 4.98 6.90 0.59
N TRP A 50 4.70 7.42 1.78
CA TRP A 50 5.12 8.75 2.20
C TRP A 50 6.63 8.94 2.18
N SER A 51 7.39 7.92 2.58
CA SER A 51 8.86 7.97 2.59
C SER A 51 9.49 8.09 1.18
N GLN A 52 8.71 7.79 0.13
CA GLN A 52 9.16 7.76 -1.26
C GLN A 52 8.49 8.80 -2.17
N ALA A 53 7.43 9.45 -1.70
CA ALA A 53 6.66 10.43 -2.48
C ALA A 53 7.52 11.65 -2.84
N GLN A 54 7.33 12.19 -4.06
CA GLN A 54 8.06 13.35 -4.60
C GLN A 54 7.21 14.61 -4.69
#